data_AF-A0A7X5Q8V2-F1
#
_entry.id   AF-A0A7X5Q8V2-F1
#
_cell.length_a   1.000
_cell.length_b   1.000
_cell.length_c   1.000
_cell.angle_alpha   90.00
_cell.angle_beta   90.00
_cell.angle_gamma   90.00
#
_symmetry.space_group_name_H-M   'P 1'
#
loop_
_entity.id
_entity.type
_entity.pdbx_description
1 polymer ?
#
loop_
_entity_poly.entity_id
_entity_poly.type
_entity_poly.pdbx_seq_one_letter_code
_entity_poly.pdbx_strand_id
1 'polypeptide(L)'
;MLVNTNIFLSGTIDSGVRDNLKKLIDRKRGQRFIVKNDHLVEMNSFWDKVYNFFFHAKVQREVKSVITNTLKQIKVDNSNQGAIQKLFFETLKPLSRNIYNRGECISNEIEEVLAPEPQTKQVSLTEYAMKVEKVRLAVKLGVEFESIAEGHNGSYFGLDRFGKKMVVFKPFDEEGTSENSPKTISKIERILKRIFPKVSPNGNINRDQCYLNEVGASAVDAFISLNVVPITKLETFTSNVFSGDTKEKIGSCQLFVEGTKSGERAFRIPSYLPHFLKKVYLRIFQGKLSNVLDQDRFERMIILDFLIGNQDRHLKNLLVKGKSAVAIDNGLSFPNKKPDNIFSLRHQYYWRHLPQAKKTFSEDSKGRLDKIKTQDEREKLSQLLQDTMKDGETCGFNEEQKREMVERMEMLEAVIEQGKPISYLGEIRTQEDFDRVRKELSL
;
A
#
# COMPACT_ATOMS: atom_id res chain seq x y z
N MET A 1 30.73 25.43 7.04
CA MET A 1 29.70 26.47 7.00
C MET A 1 29.17 26.68 8.41
N LEU A 2 29.61 27.76 9.07
CA LEU A 2 29.06 28.19 10.36
C LEU A 2 27.63 28.66 10.10
N VAL A 3 26.63 27.83 10.44
CA VAL A 3 25.23 28.22 10.31
C VAL A 3 24.96 29.25 11.38
N ASN A 4 24.70 30.48 10.94
CA ASN A 4 24.31 31.60 11.79
C ASN A 4 23.12 31.17 12.66
N THR A 5 23.30 31.11 13.98
CA THR A 5 22.27 30.70 14.95
C THR A 5 21.01 31.59 14.92
N ASN A 6 21.11 32.76 14.27
CA ASN A 6 20.00 33.68 14.02
C ASN A 6 19.01 33.22 12.94
N ILE A 7 19.35 32.20 12.13
CA ILE A 7 18.46 31.71 11.05
C ILE A 7 17.38 30.76 11.59
N PHE A 8 17.53 30.25 12.81
CA PHE A 8 16.68 29.17 13.34
C PHE A 8 15.32 29.61 13.88
N LEU A 9 15.10 30.91 14.11
CA LEU A 9 14.04 31.36 15.02
C LEU A 9 13.28 32.56 14.42
N SER A 10 12.22 32.30 13.65
CA SER A 10 11.20 33.30 13.38
C SER A 10 10.14 33.24 14.50
N GLY A 11 10.01 34.34 15.25
CA GLY A 11 9.09 34.47 16.39
C GLY A 11 9.78 34.63 17.75
N THR A 12 9.03 35.18 18.72
CA THR A 12 9.43 35.34 20.12
C THR A 12 9.49 33.97 20.81
N ILE A 13 10.61 33.27 20.63
CA ILE A 13 10.94 32.07 21.41
C ILE A 13 11.50 32.53 22.76
N ASP A 14 11.07 31.85 23.82
CA ASP A 14 11.58 32.09 25.17
C ASP A 14 13.11 32.03 25.21
N SER A 15 13.71 32.97 25.94
CA SER A 15 15.17 33.13 26.01
C SER A 15 15.89 31.87 26.51
N GLY A 16 15.25 31.07 27.38
CA GLY A 16 15.81 29.83 27.90
C GLY A 16 15.83 28.69 26.90
N VAL A 17 14.81 28.60 26.05
CA VAL A 17 14.73 27.63 24.96
C VAL A 17 15.82 27.88 23.93
N ARG A 18 16.07 29.16 23.60
CA ARG A 18 17.14 29.57 22.69
C ARG A 18 18.52 29.19 23.22
N ASP A 19 18.77 29.40 24.50
CA ASP A 19 20.05 29.06 25.14
C ASP A 19 20.29 27.53 25.18
N ASN A 20 19.26 26.75 25.52
CA ASN A 20 19.31 25.29 25.48
C ASN A 20 19.59 24.77 24.06
N LEU A 21 18.93 25.34 23.05
CA LEU A 21 19.13 24.98 21.66
C LEU A 21 20.58 25.21 21.21
N LYS A 22 21.14 26.38 21.54
CA LYS A 22 22.51 26.74 21.20
C LYS A 22 23.51 25.76 21.82
N LYS A 23 23.34 25.41 23.09
CA LYS A 23 24.19 24.43 23.79
C LYS A 23 24.14 23.03 23.18
N LEU A 24 23.00 22.63 22.61
CA LEU A 24 22.84 21.35 21.94
C LEU A 24 23.50 21.32 20.56
N ILE A 25 23.40 22.42 19.81
CA ILE A 25 24.00 22.57 18.47
C ILE A 25 25.53 22.63 18.57
N ASP A 26 26.04 23.45 19.49
CA ASP A 26 27.48 23.69 19.67
C ASP A 26 28.18 22.58 20.48
N ARG A 27 27.44 21.50 20.81
CA ARG A 27 27.93 20.44 21.69
C ARG A 27 29.13 19.71 21.09
N LYS A 28 30.23 19.64 21.85
CA LYS A 28 31.41 18.81 21.51
C LYS A 28 31.17 17.34 21.83
N ARG A 29 31.81 16.44 21.08
CA ARG A 29 31.72 14.99 21.34
C ARG A 29 32.23 14.68 22.75
N GLY A 30 31.42 13.99 23.56
CA GLY A 30 31.75 13.64 24.94
C GLY A 30 31.32 14.66 26.01
N GLN A 31 30.87 15.86 25.60
CA GLN A 31 30.32 16.86 26.51
C GLN A 31 29.02 16.36 27.15
N ARG A 32 28.91 16.52 28.46
CA ARG A 32 27.76 16.06 29.27
C ARG A 32 27.08 17.24 29.93
N PHE A 33 25.76 17.14 30.09
CA PHE A 33 24.93 18.17 30.71
C PHE A 33 24.20 17.63 31.93
N ILE A 34 23.89 18.54 32.84
CA ILE A 34 22.88 18.41 33.89
C ILE A 34 21.83 19.50 33.69
N VAL A 35 20.69 19.37 34.35
CA VAL A 35 19.64 20.39 34.33
C VAL A 35 19.70 21.21 35.61
N LYS A 36 19.72 22.54 35.48
CA LYS A 36 19.57 23.49 36.59
C LYS A 36 18.53 24.53 36.16
N ASN A 37 17.43 24.65 36.92
CA ASN A 37 16.32 25.57 36.62
C ASN A 37 15.81 25.45 35.17
N ASP A 38 15.57 24.22 34.69
CA ASP A 38 15.17 23.93 33.29
C ASP A 38 16.17 24.32 32.18
N HIS A 39 17.38 24.72 32.55
CA HIS A 39 18.47 24.97 31.60
C HIS A 39 19.50 23.84 31.60
N LEU A 40 20.00 23.53 30.40
CA LEU A 40 21.15 22.65 30.23
C LEU A 40 22.40 23.38 30.71
N VAL A 41 23.11 22.78 31.66
CA VAL A 41 24.39 23.27 32.18
C VAL A 41 25.43 22.20 31.98
N GLU A 42 26.58 22.59 31.42
CA GLU A 42 27.69 21.67 31.19
C GLU A 42 28.24 21.14 32.52
N MET A 43 28.52 19.83 32.56
CA MET A 43 29.10 19.17 33.72
C MET A 43 30.60 19.46 33.85
N ASN A 44 30.93 20.62 34.42
CA ASN A 44 32.32 21.05 34.57
C ASN A 44 32.87 20.87 35.98
N SER A 45 32.03 20.85 37.03
CA SER A 45 32.51 20.74 38.41
C SER A 45 32.72 19.30 38.85
N PHE A 46 33.60 19.11 39.84
CA PHE A 46 33.78 17.82 40.52
C PHE A 46 32.46 17.32 41.12
N TRP A 47 31.69 18.21 41.76
CA TRP A 47 30.41 17.88 42.37
C TRP A 47 29.34 17.46 41.35
N ASP A 48 29.31 18.06 40.15
CA ASP A 48 28.38 17.63 39.10
C ASP A 48 28.70 16.19 38.64
N LYS A 49 30.00 15.85 38.55
CA LYS A 49 30.45 14.48 38.20
C LYS A 49 30.08 13.47 39.28
N VAL A 50 30.30 13.82 40.55
CA VAL A 50 29.90 13.01 41.71
C VAL A 50 28.39 12.82 41.73
N TYR A 51 27.62 13.88 41.56
CA TYR A 51 26.15 13.82 41.51
C TYR A 51 25.67 12.90 40.38
N ASN A 52 26.21 13.04 39.16
CA ASN A 52 25.84 12.15 38.06
C ASN A 52 26.27 10.70 38.28
N PHE A 53 27.32 10.42 39.04
CA PHE A 53 27.72 9.06 39.38
C PHE A 53 26.64 8.37 40.25
N PHE A 54 26.16 9.06 41.29
CA PHE A 54 25.13 8.52 42.18
C PHE A 54 23.71 8.57 41.59
N PHE A 55 23.41 9.58 40.77
CA PHE A 55 22.05 9.86 40.28
C PHE A 55 21.92 9.78 38.76
N HIS A 56 22.72 8.92 38.11
CA HIS A 56 22.83 8.85 36.65
C HIS A 56 21.49 8.76 35.92
N ALA A 57 20.59 7.87 36.36
CA ALA A 57 19.28 7.68 35.75
C ALA A 57 18.34 8.88 35.93
N LYS A 58 18.51 9.66 37.01
CA LYS A 58 17.75 10.90 37.25
C LYS A 58 18.25 11.99 36.31
N VAL A 59 19.56 12.20 36.24
CA VAL A 59 20.20 13.17 35.32
C VAL A 59 19.79 12.90 33.87
N GLN A 60 19.82 11.63 33.42
CA GLN A 60 19.40 11.30 32.05
C GLN A 60 17.93 11.66 31.77
N ARG A 61 17.02 11.43 32.72
CA ARG A 61 15.60 11.77 32.58
C ARG A 61 15.36 13.27 32.51
N GLU A 62 16.03 14.03 33.38
CA GLU A 62 15.91 15.49 33.41
C GLU A 62 16.43 16.11 32.10
N VAL A 63 17.63 15.70 31.66
CA VAL A 63 18.21 16.18 30.39
C VAL A 63 17.32 15.81 29.21
N LYS A 64 16.78 14.58 29.17
CA LYS A 64 15.83 14.15 28.14
C LYS A 64 14.58 15.04 28.12
N SER A 65 14.00 15.33 29.28
CA SER A 65 12.81 16.17 29.40
C SER A 65 13.04 17.57 28.84
N VAL A 66 14.16 18.21 29.17
CA VAL A 66 14.52 19.54 28.64
C VAL A 66 14.74 19.52 27.14
N ILE A 67 15.43 18.49 26.60
CA ILE A 67 15.62 18.33 25.15
C ILE A 67 14.27 18.17 24.44
N THR A 68 13.38 17.31 24.94
CA THR A 68 12.07 17.09 24.35
C THR A 68 11.20 18.35 24.39
N ASN A 69 11.20 19.08 25.51
CA ASN A 69 10.44 20.32 25.64
C ASN A 69 10.99 21.42 24.71
N THR A 70 12.31 21.55 24.60
CA THR A 70 12.97 22.48 23.68
C THR A 70 12.54 22.18 22.24
N LEU A 71 12.58 20.90 21.84
CA LEU A 71 12.20 20.45 20.49
C LEU A 71 10.74 20.76 20.13
N LYS A 72 9.80 20.57 21.07
CA LYS A 72 8.37 20.84 20.85
C LYS A 72 8.06 22.31 20.60
N GLN A 73 8.90 23.22 21.08
CA GLN A 73 8.69 24.67 20.98
C GLN A 73 9.30 25.27 19.71
N ILE A 74 10.05 24.49 18.92
CA ILE A 74 10.59 24.93 17.64
C ILE A 74 9.47 24.94 16.59
N LYS A 75 8.94 26.12 16.28
CA LYS A 75 8.14 26.35 15.06
C LYS A 75 9.11 26.77 13.96
N VAL A 76 9.17 26.02 12.85
CA VAL A 76 10.04 26.35 11.71
C VAL A 76 9.16 26.79 10.54
N ASP A 77 9.54 27.86 9.85
CA ASP A 77 8.91 28.24 8.59
C ASP A 77 9.10 27.14 7.54
N ASN A 78 8.01 26.81 6.83
CA ASN A 78 7.92 25.69 5.90
C ASN A 78 9.01 25.66 4.80
N SER A 79 9.67 26.79 4.50
CA SER A 79 10.68 26.88 3.45
C SER A 79 12.01 26.18 3.79
N ASN A 80 12.37 26.05 5.07
CA ASN A 80 13.69 25.52 5.49
C ASN A 80 13.63 24.41 6.55
N GLN A 81 12.42 23.95 6.91
CA GLN A 81 12.18 23.00 8.00
C GLN A 81 12.97 21.68 7.87
N GLY A 82 12.97 21.06 6.69
CA GLY A 82 13.64 19.77 6.48
C GLY A 82 15.16 19.83 6.62
N ALA A 83 15.80 20.89 6.11
CA ALA A 83 17.25 21.06 6.20
C ALA A 83 17.70 21.36 7.64
N ILE A 84 16.95 22.20 8.34
CA ILE A 84 17.20 22.58 9.73
C ILE A 84 17.04 21.38 10.66
N GLN A 85 15.97 20.61 10.51
CA GLN A 85 15.73 19.42 11.32
C GLN A 85 16.77 18.32 11.05
N LYS A 86 17.18 18.13 9.78
CA LYS A 86 18.23 17.17 9.43
C LYS A 86 19.57 17.50 10.11
N LEU A 87 20.00 18.76 10.04
CA LEU A 87 21.21 19.23 10.70
C LEU A 87 21.14 18.96 12.21
N PHE A 88 20.02 19.31 12.83
CA PHE A 88 19.82 19.16 14.27
C PHE A 88 19.82 17.68 14.72
N PHE A 89 19.18 16.79 13.96
CA PHE A 89 19.18 15.36 14.26
C PHE A 89 20.55 14.72 14.06
N GLU A 90 21.33 15.14 13.08
CA GLU A 90 22.72 14.73 12.93
C GLU A 90 23.56 15.14 14.15
N THR A 91 23.31 16.32 14.73
CA THR A 91 23.98 16.78 15.96
C THR A 91 23.59 15.98 17.20
N LEU A 92 22.32 15.54 17.32
CA LEU A 92 21.85 14.78 18.48
C LEU A 92 22.07 13.27 18.38
N LYS A 93 22.24 12.72 17.17
CA LYS A 93 22.48 11.29 16.92
C LYS A 93 23.56 10.64 17.82
N PRO A 94 24.66 11.32 18.21
CA PRO A 94 25.69 10.74 19.08
C PRO A 94 25.29 10.60 20.57
N LEU A 95 24.13 11.12 21.00
CA LEU A 95 23.67 10.98 22.39
C LEU A 95 23.19 9.55 22.68
N SER A 96 23.23 9.16 23.96
CA SER A 96 22.68 7.86 24.37
C SER A 96 21.16 7.83 24.14
N ARG A 97 20.62 6.65 23.78
CA ARG A 97 19.17 6.45 23.56
C ARG A 97 18.32 6.82 24.78
N ASN A 98 18.90 6.75 25.98
CA ASN A 98 18.24 7.14 27.23
C ASN A 98 18.09 8.65 27.39
N ILE A 99 18.90 9.46 26.69
CA ILE A 99 18.86 10.92 26.70
C ILE A 99 18.13 11.46 25.47
N TYR A 100 18.33 10.82 24.31
CA TYR A 100 17.68 11.20 23.06
C TYR A 100 17.25 9.96 22.29
N ASN A 101 15.93 9.80 22.12
CA ASN A 101 15.36 8.79 21.25
C ASN A 101 14.59 9.47 20.13
N ARG A 102 15.10 9.33 18.91
CA ARG A 102 14.49 9.91 17.70
C ARG A 102 13.01 9.54 17.56
N GLY A 103 12.65 8.29 17.86
CA GLY A 103 11.27 7.81 17.73
C GLY A 103 10.30 8.35 18.79
N GLU A 104 10.80 8.91 19.89
CA GLU A 104 9.96 9.51 20.95
C GLU A 104 9.78 11.02 20.79
N CYS A 105 10.76 11.70 20.17
CA CYS A 105 10.70 13.15 19.94
C CYS A 105 9.93 13.54 18.67
N ILE A 106 9.76 12.60 17.74
CA ILE A 106 8.99 12.82 16.52
C ILE A 106 7.52 12.53 16.83
N SER A 107 6.65 13.54 16.81
CA SER A 107 5.21 13.30 16.69
C SER A 107 4.94 12.70 15.32
N ASN A 108 3.89 11.89 15.17
CA ASN A 108 3.50 11.32 13.87
C ASN A 108 3.35 12.41 12.78
N GLU A 109 3.03 13.65 13.16
CA GLU A 109 2.96 14.82 12.28
C GLU A 109 4.34 15.28 11.76
N ILE A 110 5.40 15.16 12.55
CA ILE A 110 6.77 15.50 12.13
C ILE A 110 7.37 14.37 11.27
N GLU A 111 7.00 13.11 11.53
CA GLU A 111 7.36 11.99 10.65
C GLU A 111 6.73 12.14 9.25
N GLU A 112 5.56 12.76 9.20
CA GLU A 112 4.80 13.05 7.98
C GLU A 112 5.39 14.21 7.16
N VAL A 113 5.91 15.26 7.82
CA VAL A 113 6.60 16.39 7.16
C VAL A 113 8.02 16.02 6.70
N LEU A 114 8.68 15.10 7.42
CA LEU A 114 10.05 14.64 7.11
C LEU A 114 10.10 13.41 6.22
N ALA A 115 8.99 12.69 6.09
CA ALA A 115 8.86 11.77 4.98
C ALA A 115 9.07 12.62 3.72
N PRO A 116 10.01 12.29 2.82
CA PRO A 116 9.90 12.82 1.48
C PRO A 116 8.45 12.55 1.08
N GLU A 117 7.76 13.55 0.52
CA GLU A 117 6.51 13.25 -0.17
C GLU A 117 6.79 11.97 -0.95
N PRO A 118 5.97 10.92 -0.83
CA PRO A 118 6.03 9.87 -1.80
C PRO A 118 5.58 10.53 -3.11
N GLN A 119 6.52 11.25 -3.75
CA GLN A 119 6.77 11.14 -5.15
C GLN A 119 6.89 9.65 -5.36
N THR A 120 5.74 9.02 -5.56
CA THR A 120 5.59 7.78 -6.30
C THR A 120 6.19 8.11 -7.64
N LYS A 121 7.53 8.11 -7.73
CA LYS A 121 8.26 8.20 -8.97
C LYS A 121 7.72 7.02 -9.73
N GLN A 122 6.84 7.31 -10.68
CA GLN A 122 6.16 6.29 -11.43
C GLN A 122 7.27 5.45 -12.02
N VAL A 123 7.32 4.19 -11.61
CA VAL A 123 8.36 3.28 -12.07
C VAL A 123 8.24 3.27 -13.58
N SER A 124 9.30 3.62 -14.31
CA SER A 124 9.20 3.64 -15.77
C SER A 124 9.15 2.21 -16.30
N LEU A 125 8.60 2.03 -17.50
CA LEU A 125 8.68 0.75 -18.20
C LEU A 125 10.13 0.27 -18.37
N THR A 126 11.07 1.21 -18.47
CA THR A 126 12.51 0.92 -18.47
C THR A 126 12.99 0.34 -17.15
N GLU A 127 12.59 0.92 -16.01
CA GLU A 127 12.95 0.36 -14.70
C GLU A 127 12.32 -1.03 -14.50
N TYR A 128 11.06 -1.22 -14.94
CA TYR A 128 10.43 -2.54 -14.95
C TYR A 128 11.28 -3.56 -15.72
N ALA A 129 11.62 -3.25 -16.98
CA ALA A 129 12.42 -4.13 -17.83
C ALA A 129 13.79 -4.44 -17.19
N MET A 130 14.45 -3.44 -16.61
CA MET A 130 15.72 -3.64 -15.90
C MET A 130 15.58 -4.59 -14.70
N LYS A 131 14.46 -4.53 -13.96
CA LYS A 131 14.23 -5.44 -12.82
C LYS A 131 13.99 -6.87 -13.30
N VAL A 132 13.21 -7.05 -14.37
CA VAL A 132 12.99 -8.36 -15.00
C VAL A 132 14.31 -8.95 -15.50
N GLU A 133 15.12 -8.17 -16.20
CA GLU A 133 16.43 -8.63 -16.69
C GLU A 133 17.40 -9.01 -15.55
N LYS A 134 17.36 -8.29 -14.42
CA LYS A 134 18.13 -8.67 -13.22
C LYS A 134 17.70 -10.03 -12.68
N VAL A 135 16.40 -10.34 -12.71
CA VAL A 135 15.88 -11.65 -12.29
C VAL A 135 16.32 -12.73 -13.28
N ARG A 136 16.19 -12.49 -14.59
CA ARG A 136 16.69 -13.43 -15.63
C ARG A 136 18.18 -13.73 -15.47
N LEU A 137 18.98 -12.71 -15.18
CA LEU A 137 20.41 -12.87 -14.91
C LEU A 137 20.66 -13.67 -13.62
N ALA A 138 19.92 -13.40 -12.55
CA ALA A 138 20.05 -14.10 -11.28
C ALA A 138 19.78 -15.61 -11.45
N VAL A 139 18.72 -15.96 -12.16
CA VAL A 139 18.39 -17.35 -12.51
C VAL A 139 19.52 -18.02 -13.28
N LYS A 140 20.09 -17.35 -14.31
CA LYS A 140 21.25 -17.87 -15.06
C LYS A 140 22.50 -18.08 -14.18
N LEU A 141 22.61 -17.35 -13.07
CA LEU A 141 23.68 -17.49 -12.09
C LEU A 141 23.35 -18.49 -10.97
N GLY A 142 22.23 -19.22 -11.07
CA GLY A 142 21.81 -20.24 -10.11
C GLY A 142 21.03 -19.68 -8.90
N VAL A 143 20.65 -18.41 -8.92
CA VAL A 143 19.73 -17.84 -7.92
C VAL A 143 18.29 -18.08 -8.38
N GLU A 144 17.69 -19.13 -7.85
CA GLU A 144 16.31 -19.54 -8.17
C GLU A 144 15.25 -18.63 -7.52
N PHE A 145 14.01 -18.77 -7.98
CA PHE A 145 12.85 -18.10 -7.37
C PHE A 145 12.56 -18.61 -5.95
N GLU A 146 11.99 -17.76 -5.11
CA GLU A 146 11.54 -18.11 -3.75
C GLU A 146 10.01 -18.27 -3.72
N SER A 147 9.50 -19.46 -3.38
CA SER A 147 8.05 -19.70 -3.28
C SER A 147 7.40 -18.89 -2.15
N ILE A 148 6.23 -18.32 -2.42
CA ILE A 148 5.47 -17.54 -1.43
C ILE A 148 4.58 -18.48 -0.61
N ALA A 149 4.88 -18.62 0.68
CA ALA A 149 4.12 -19.49 1.58
C ALA A 149 2.68 -18.99 1.86
N GLU A 150 2.51 -17.66 1.98
CA GLU A 150 1.23 -16.99 2.23
C GLU A 150 0.52 -16.64 0.91
N GLY A 151 -0.67 -17.20 0.65
CA GLY A 151 -1.49 -16.90 -0.54
C GLY A 151 -2.02 -18.14 -1.27
N HIS A 152 -2.73 -17.88 -2.38
CA HIS A 152 -3.15 -18.89 -3.36
C HIS A 152 -1.92 -19.56 -4.00
N ASN A 153 -2.07 -20.81 -4.44
CA ASN A 153 -0.97 -21.63 -4.98
C ASN A 153 -0.24 -20.95 -6.15
N GLY A 154 1.05 -21.28 -6.37
CA GLY A 154 1.76 -20.88 -7.59
C GLY A 154 2.20 -19.42 -7.65
N SER A 155 2.70 -18.85 -6.55
CA SER A 155 3.29 -17.50 -6.53
C SER A 155 4.74 -17.53 -6.07
N TYR A 156 5.60 -16.75 -6.72
CA TYR A 156 7.05 -16.79 -6.54
C TYR A 156 7.66 -15.38 -6.47
N PHE A 157 8.60 -15.14 -5.56
CA PHE A 157 9.44 -13.96 -5.59
C PHE A 157 10.61 -14.18 -6.57
N GLY A 158 10.72 -13.32 -7.57
CA GLY A 158 11.91 -13.22 -8.41
C GLY A 158 12.98 -12.37 -7.71
N LEU A 159 14.19 -12.91 -7.63
CA LEU A 159 15.30 -12.32 -6.89
C LEU A 159 16.36 -11.74 -7.83
N ASP A 160 17.12 -10.74 -7.37
CA ASP A 160 18.36 -10.35 -8.05
C ASP A 160 19.53 -11.27 -7.63
N ARG A 161 20.71 -11.05 -8.22
CA ARG A 161 21.93 -11.82 -7.92
C ARG A 161 22.38 -11.77 -6.45
N PHE A 162 21.82 -10.88 -5.64
CA PHE A 162 22.12 -10.72 -4.22
C PHE A 162 20.98 -11.23 -3.32
N GLY A 163 19.96 -11.88 -3.90
CA GLY A 163 18.80 -12.38 -3.16
C GLY A 163 17.76 -11.30 -2.82
N LYS A 164 17.84 -10.11 -3.43
CA LYS A 164 16.85 -9.05 -3.20
C LYS A 164 15.58 -9.31 -4.01
N LYS A 165 14.41 -9.20 -3.39
CA LYS A 165 13.10 -9.36 -4.05
C LYS A 165 12.85 -8.22 -5.05
N MET A 166 12.62 -8.58 -6.31
CA MET A 166 12.44 -7.63 -7.41
C MET A 166 11.03 -7.67 -8.01
N VAL A 167 10.47 -8.87 -8.16
CA VAL A 167 9.16 -9.12 -8.78
C VAL A 167 8.41 -10.22 -8.04
N VAL A 168 7.09 -10.26 -8.23
CA VAL A 168 6.23 -11.39 -7.90
C VAL A 168 5.77 -12.00 -9.22
N PHE A 169 6.08 -13.27 -9.43
CA PHE A 169 5.73 -14.02 -10.62
C PHE A 169 4.69 -15.09 -10.29
N LYS A 170 3.63 -15.16 -11.10
CA LYS A 170 2.57 -16.17 -10.98
C LYS A 170 2.36 -16.88 -12.32
N PRO A 171 2.90 -18.11 -12.49
CA PRO A 171 2.72 -18.88 -13.72
C PRO A 171 1.28 -19.31 -13.94
N PHE A 172 0.83 -19.28 -15.20
CA PHE A 172 -0.57 -19.55 -15.55
C PHE A 172 -1.05 -20.96 -15.15
N ASP A 173 -0.18 -21.95 -15.24
CA ASP A 173 -0.53 -23.37 -15.08
C ASP A 173 -0.42 -23.87 -13.62
N GLU A 174 -0.12 -23.00 -12.65
CA GLU A 174 -0.07 -23.35 -11.21
C GLU A 174 -1.15 -22.66 -10.36
N GLU A 175 -1.93 -21.76 -10.96
CA GLU A 175 -2.97 -21.00 -10.26
C GLU A 175 -4.28 -21.80 -10.14
N GLY A 176 -5.06 -21.51 -9.10
CA GLY A 176 -6.43 -22.00 -8.94
C GLY A 176 -6.58 -23.54 -8.95
N THR A 177 -7.37 -24.05 -9.91
CA THR A 177 -7.68 -25.48 -10.08
C THR A 177 -6.87 -26.16 -11.20
N SER A 178 -5.82 -25.50 -11.69
CA SER A 178 -4.89 -26.05 -12.68
C SER A 178 -4.27 -27.38 -12.23
N GLU A 179 -3.87 -28.21 -13.19
CA GLU A 179 -3.36 -29.56 -12.91
C GLU A 179 -2.06 -29.54 -12.10
N ASN A 180 -1.22 -28.52 -12.30
CA ASN A 180 0.08 -28.39 -11.63
C ASN A 180 0.01 -27.60 -10.31
N SER A 181 -1.19 -27.32 -9.81
CA SER A 181 -1.37 -26.55 -8.57
C SER A 181 -0.79 -27.30 -7.33
N PRO A 182 0.21 -26.73 -6.61
CA PRO A 182 1.00 -27.47 -5.62
C PRO A 182 0.30 -27.87 -4.30
N LYS A 183 -0.76 -27.20 -3.82
CA LYS A 183 -1.38 -27.52 -2.50
C LYS A 183 -2.68 -28.34 -2.63
N THR A 184 -2.86 -29.32 -1.73
CA THR A 184 -3.93 -30.35 -1.71
C THR A 184 -5.39 -29.85 -1.76
N ILE A 185 -5.67 -28.62 -1.31
CA ILE A 185 -7.04 -28.08 -1.24
C ILE A 185 -7.62 -27.82 -2.64
N SER A 186 -6.81 -27.42 -3.63
CA SER A 186 -7.28 -27.25 -5.01
C SER A 186 -7.65 -28.59 -5.66
N LYS A 187 -7.01 -29.70 -5.24
CA LYS A 187 -7.40 -31.07 -5.65
C LYS A 187 -8.77 -31.46 -5.09
N ILE A 188 -9.08 -31.02 -3.86
CA ILE A 188 -10.40 -31.22 -3.24
C ILE A 188 -11.45 -30.35 -3.94
N GLU A 189 -11.18 -29.08 -4.21
CA GLU A 189 -12.09 -28.22 -5.01
C GLU A 189 -12.37 -28.83 -6.39
N ARG A 190 -11.37 -29.43 -7.04
CA ARG A 190 -11.52 -30.12 -8.33
C ARG A 190 -12.44 -31.34 -8.24
N ILE A 191 -12.31 -32.14 -7.17
CA ILE A 191 -13.19 -33.29 -6.91
C ILE A 191 -14.61 -32.81 -6.60
N LEU A 192 -14.75 -31.77 -5.76
CA LEU A 192 -16.05 -31.19 -5.42
C LEU A 192 -16.75 -30.56 -6.64
N LYS A 193 -16.03 -29.92 -7.56
CA LYS A 193 -16.57 -29.43 -8.84
C LYS A 193 -17.11 -30.55 -9.73
N ARG A 194 -16.46 -31.72 -9.77
CA ARG A 194 -16.94 -32.90 -10.52
C ARG A 194 -18.23 -33.48 -9.93
N ILE A 195 -18.39 -33.41 -8.61
CA ILE A 195 -19.54 -33.99 -7.89
C ILE A 195 -20.71 -32.99 -7.80
N PHE A 196 -20.42 -31.68 -7.69
CA PHE A 196 -21.41 -30.60 -7.56
C PHE A 196 -21.11 -29.45 -8.55
N PRO A 197 -21.42 -29.61 -9.85
CA PRO A 197 -21.09 -28.61 -10.88
C PRO A 197 -21.75 -27.23 -10.65
N LYS A 198 -22.83 -27.17 -9.85
CA LYS A 198 -23.56 -25.93 -9.52
C LYS A 198 -23.02 -25.16 -8.29
N VAL A 199 -22.00 -25.66 -7.58
CA VAL A 199 -21.49 -25.07 -6.32
C VAL A 199 -20.08 -24.50 -6.46
N SER A 200 -19.71 -24.01 -7.65
CA SER A 200 -18.42 -23.32 -7.82
C SER A 200 -18.50 -21.90 -7.25
N PRO A 201 -17.73 -21.56 -6.19
CA PRO A 201 -17.58 -20.17 -5.79
C PRO A 201 -16.92 -19.42 -6.96
N ASN A 202 -17.56 -18.36 -7.45
CA ASN A 202 -17.09 -17.50 -8.56
C ASN A 202 -17.11 -18.16 -9.95
N GLY A 203 -18.17 -18.92 -10.28
CA GLY A 203 -18.37 -19.48 -11.64
C GLY A 203 -18.54 -18.43 -12.76
N ASN A 204 -18.52 -17.15 -12.42
CA ASN A 204 -18.59 -16.00 -13.32
C ASN A 204 -17.22 -15.42 -13.71
N ILE A 205 -16.11 -15.87 -13.10
CA ILE A 205 -14.75 -15.51 -13.49
C ILE A 205 -14.08 -16.72 -14.12
N ASN A 206 -13.43 -16.53 -15.27
CA ASN A 206 -12.59 -17.56 -15.85
C ASN A 206 -11.29 -17.71 -15.04
N ARG A 207 -11.22 -18.78 -14.23
CA ARG A 207 -10.05 -19.02 -13.35
C ARG A 207 -8.77 -19.32 -14.11
N ASP A 208 -8.85 -19.76 -15.35
CA ASP A 208 -7.67 -20.06 -16.17
C ASP A 208 -7.05 -18.78 -16.76
N GLN A 209 -7.69 -17.61 -16.57
CA GLN A 209 -7.24 -16.30 -17.06
C GLN A 209 -6.81 -15.35 -15.92
N CYS A 210 -6.62 -15.86 -14.69
CA CYS A 210 -6.26 -15.02 -13.55
C CYS A 210 -4.97 -14.21 -13.78
N TYR A 211 -3.94 -14.82 -14.38
CA TYR A 211 -2.71 -14.11 -14.77
C TYR A 211 -2.96 -12.98 -15.80
N LEU A 212 -3.89 -13.15 -16.75
CA LEU A 212 -4.28 -12.08 -17.68
C LEU A 212 -5.03 -10.95 -16.95
N ASN A 213 -5.88 -11.29 -15.98
CA ASN A 213 -6.61 -10.32 -15.17
C ASN A 213 -5.66 -9.43 -14.34
N GLU A 214 -4.54 -9.98 -13.84
CA GLU A 214 -3.51 -9.20 -13.16
C GLU A 214 -2.88 -8.14 -14.08
N VAL A 215 -2.58 -8.52 -15.31
CA VAL A 215 -2.02 -7.60 -16.32
C VAL A 215 -3.08 -6.58 -16.74
N GLY A 216 -4.33 -7.01 -16.95
CA GLY A 216 -5.46 -6.14 -17.25
C GLY A 216 -5.68 -5.08 -16.17
N ALA A 217 -5.58 -5.45 -14.89
CA ALA A 217 -5.69 -4.49 -13.79
C ALA A 217 -4.58 -3.43 -13.83
N SER A 218 -3.33 -3.82 -14.16
CA SER A 218 -2.25 -2.87 -14.37
C SER A 218 -2.46 -1.97 -15.60
N ALA A 219 -3.14 -2.46 -16.63
CA ALA A 219 -3.48 -1.67 -17.81
C ALA A 219 -4.56 -0.63 -17.52
N VAL A 220 -5.64 -0.99 -16.80
CA VAL A 220 -6.67 -0.04 -16.34
C VAL A 220 -6.06 1.03 -15.45
N ASP A 221 -5.20 0.64 -14.50
CA ASP A 221 -4.49 1.57 -13.61
C ASP A 221 -3.69 2.61 -14.41
N ALA A 222 -2.92 2.17 -15.41
CA ALA A 222 -2.11 3.04 -16.24
C ALA A 222 -2.96 3.98 -17.10
N PHE A 223 -4.01 3.46 -17.74
CA PHE A 223 -4.91 4.22 -18.62
C PHE A 223 -5.56 5.39 -17.88
N ILE A 224 -6.11 5.13 -16.69
CA ILE A 224 -6.78 6.15 -15.86
C ILE A 224 -5.74 6.98 -15.07
N SER A 225 -4.51 6.48 -14.96
CA SER A 225 -3.41 7.06 -14.16
C SER A 225 -3.70 7.07 -12.65
N LEU A 226 -4.21 5.95 -12.17
CA LEU A 226 -4.52 5.73 -10.76
C LEU A 226 -3.24 5.55 -9.94
N ASN A 227 -2.22 4.86 -10.46
CA ASN A 227 -0.92 4.63 -9.80
C ASN A 227 -1.06 3.88 -8.46
N VAL A 228 -1.93 2.86 -8.41
CA VAL A 228 -2.15 2.00 -7.25
C VAL A 228 -1.74 0.55 -7.51
N VAL A 229 -1.71 0.09 -8.76
CA VAL A 229 -1.22 -1.25 -9.12
C VAL A 229 0.27 -1.17 -9.46
N PRO A 230 1.15 -1.96 -8.82
CA PRO A 230 2.53 -2.09 -9.29
C PRO A 230 2.54 -2.64 -10.72
N ILE A 231 3.42 -2.10 -11.59
CA ILE A 231 3.46 -2.51 -12.99
C ILE A 231 3.49 -4.03 -13.10
N THR A 232 2.53 -4.56 -13.85
CA THR A 232 2.35 -5.99 -14.07
C THR A 232 2.28 -6.27 -15.56
N LYS A 233 3.10 -7.21 -16.05
CA LYS A 233 3.09 -7.65 -17.45
C LYS A 233 3.17 -9.17 -17.55
N LEU A 234 2.92 -9.70 -18.74
CA LEU A 234 3.23 -11.08 -19.06
C LEU A 234 4.73 -11.24 -19.25
N GLU A 235 5.30 -12.24 -18.58
CA GLU A 235 6.70 -12.64 -18.75
C GLU A 235 6.79 -14.15 -18.78
N THR A 236 7.77 -14.65 -19.51
CA THR A 236 8.16 -16.06 -19.49
C THR A 236 9.43 -16.23 -18.67
N PHE A 237 9.45 -17.15 -17.71
CA PHE A 237 10.66 -17.50 -16.95
C PHE A 237 10.87 -19.01 -16.96
N THR A 238 12.14 -19.42 -16.80
CA THR A 238 12.52 -20.82 -16.61
C THR A 238 13.11 -20.98 -15.23
N SER A 239 12.58 -21.88 -14.42
CA SER A 239 13.11 -22.13 -13.06
C SER A 239 12.85 -23.56 -12.61
N ASN A 240 13.81 -24.12 -11.87
CA ASN A 240 13.69 -25.47 -11.34
C ASN A 240 12.66 -25.59 -10.22
N VAL A 241 12.31 -24.48 -9.55
CA VAL A 241 11.34 -24.47 -8.45
C VAL A 241 9.89 -24.44 -8.94
N PHE A 242 9.65 -24.19 -10.23
CA PHE A 242 8.31 -24.23 -10.79
C PHE A 242 7.76 -25.66 -10.84
N SER A 243 6.47 -25.79 -10.56
CA SER A 243 5.75 -27.07 -10.50
C SER A 243 5.51 -27.63 -11.91
N GLY A 244 5.15 -28.91 -12.04
CA GLY A 244 4.87 -29.52 -13.35
C GLY A 244 6.12 -29.89 -14.17
N ASP A 245 5.87 -30.44 -15.35
CA ASP A 245 6.89 -31.05 -16.23
C ASP A 245 7.71 -30.00 -16.98
N THR A 246 7.06 -28.94 -17.46
CA THR A 246 7.74 -27.83 -18.15
C THR A 246 8.23 -26.79 -17.14
N LYS A 247 9.55 -26.52 -17.18
CA LYS A 247 10.17 -25.52 -16.29
C LYS A 247 10.12 -24.11 -16.83
N GLU A 248 9.91 -23.94 -18.12
CA GLU A 248 9.62 -22.65 -18.74
C GLU A 248 8.11 -22.38 -18.67
N LYS A 249 7.73 -21.22 -18.15
CA LYS A 249 6.33 -20.86 -17.89
C LYS A 249 6.07 -19.40 -18.17
N ILE A 250 4.96 -19.12 -18.82
CA ILE A 250 4.38 -17.78 -18.93
C ILE A 250 3.52 -17.47 -17.70
N GLY A 251 3.46 -16.22 -17.30
CA GLY A 251 2.64 -15.80 -16.18
C GLY A 251 2.63 -14.30 -15.98
N SER A 252 1.86 -13.86 -14.99
CA SER A 252 1.86 -12.46 -14.57
C SER A 252 3.13 -12.15 -13.77
N CYS A 253 3.80 -11.07 -14.10
CA CYS A 253 5.01 -10.59 -13.45
C CYS A 253 4.77 -9.16 -12.95
N GLN A 254 4.57 -9.04 -11.63
CA GLN A 254 4.29 -7.78 -10.96
C GLN A 254 5.54 -7.26 -10.24
N LEU A 255 5.80 -5.95 -10.26
CA LEU A 255 6.89 -5.38 -9.48
C LEU A 255 6.70 -5.57 -7.97
N PHE A 256 7.75 -6.02 -7.30
CA PHE A 256 7.77 -6.07 -5.84
C PHE A 256 7.91 -4.65 -5.26
N VAL A 257 7.05 -4.32 -4.31
CA VAL A 257 7.04 -3.00 -3.64
C VAL A 257 7.56 -3.13 -2.20
N GLU A 258 8.81 -2.73 -2.02
CA GLU A 258 9.47 -2.69 -0.70
C GLU A 258 8.82 -1.71 0.28
N GLY A 259 8.91 -2.03 1.58
CA GLY A 259 8.45 -1.17 2.67
C GLY A 259 6.93 -1.11 2.83
N THR A 260 6.21 -2.05 2.23
CA THR A 260 4.75 -2.17 2.34
C THR A 260 4.34 -2.98 3.57
N LYS A 261 3.15 -2.70 4.08
CA LYS A 261 2.45 -3.52 5.10
C LYS A 261 1.10 -3.95 4.52
N SER A 262 0.64 -5.16 4.83
CA SER A 262 -0.76 -5.51 4.52
C SER A 262 -1.72 -4.59 5.26
N GLY A 263 -2.91 -4.37 4.72
CA GLY A 263 -3.97 -3.60 5.33
C GLY A 263 -4.28 -4.09 6.74
N GLU A 264 -4.32 -5.41 6.98
CA GLU A 264 -4.51 -5.93 8.34
C GLU A 264 -3.44 -5.43 9.32
N ARG A 265 -2.16 -5.44 8.91
CA ARG A 265 -1.05 -4.94 9.74
C ARG A 265 -1.05 -3.41 9.85
N ALA A 266 -1.33 -2.69 8.76
CA ALA A 266 -1.35 -1.24 8.72
C ALA A 266 -2.46 -0.66 9.61
N PHE A 267 -3.65 -1.26 9.55
CA PHE A 267 -4.79 -0.92 10.41
C PHE A 267 -4.73 -1.57 11.80
N ARG A 268 -3.63 -2.28 12.11
CA ARG A 268 -3.36 -2.95 13.39
C ARG A 268 -4.50 -3.88 13.81
N ILE A 269 -5.17 -4.52 12.86
CA ILE A 269 -6.29 -5.42 13.12
C ILE A 269 -5.72 -6.73 13.68
N PRO A 270 -6.11 -7.14 14.89
CA PRO A 270 -5.67 -8.42 15.43
C PRO A 270 -6.03 -9.60 14.53
N SER A 271 -5.04 -10.41 14.17
CA SER A 271 -5.18 -11.52 13.20
C SER A 271 -6.13 -12.61 13.68
N TYR A 272 -6.22 -12.83 14.99
CA TYR A 272 -7.09 -13.83 15.63
C TYR A 272 -8.57 -13.44 15.63
N LEU A 273 -8.92 -12.18 15.33
CA LEU A 273 -10.31 -11.76 15.34
C LEU A 273 -11.11 -12.44 14.23
N PRO A 274 -12.25 -13.07 14.55
CA PRO A 274 -13.25 -13.45 13.57
C PRO A 274 -13.64 -12.27 12.66
N HIS A 275 -13.98 -12.58 11.41
CA HIS A 275 -14.27 -11.58 10.38
C HIS A 275 -15.35 -10.56 10.81
N PHE A 276 -16.39 -10.99 11.53
CA PHE A 276 -17.45 -10.09 12.01
C PHE A 276 -16.94 -9.11 13.08
N LEU A 277 -16.02 -9.53 13.95
CA LEU A 277 -15.40 -8.66 14.96
C LEU A 277 -14.38 -7.69 14.36
N LYS A 278 -13.74 -8.03 13.24
CA LYS A 278 -12.87 -7.08 12.51
C LYS A 278 -13.65 -5.83 12.08
N LYS A 279 -14.92 -5.98 11.68
CA LYS A 279 -15.79 -4.85 11.32
C LYS A 279 -16.09 -3.95 12.53
N VAL A 280 -16.35 -4.58 13.68
CA VAL A 280 -16.58 -3.86 14.95
C VAL A 280 -15.32 -3.12 15.38
N TYR A 281 -14.14 -3.77 15.28
CA TYR A 281 -12.85 -3.14 15.55
C TYR A 281 -12.64 -1.88 14.69
N LEU A 282 -12.83 -1.99 13.38
CA LEU A 282 -12.71 -0.86 12.47
C LEU A 282 -13.66 0.28 12.83
N ARG A 283 -14.85 -0.03 13.36
CA ARG A 283 -15.84 0.96 13.81
C ARG A 283 -15.47 1.66 15.11
N ILE A 284 -14.93 0.92 16.08
CA ILE A 284 -14.53 1.48 17.39
C ILE A 284 -13.31 2.39 17.25
N PHE A 285 -12.33 2.01 16.42
CA PHE A 285 -11.04 2.70 16.32
C PHE A 285 -10.95 3.71 15.16
N GLN A 286 -12.07 4.14 14.58
CA GLN A 286 -12.08 4.97 13.36
C GLN A 286 -11.21 6.22 13.45
N GLY A 287 -11.29 6.97 14.55
CA GLY A 287 -10.50 8.20 14.71
C GLY A 287 -8.99 7.98 14.73
N LYS A 288 -8.53 6.82 15.22
CA LYS A 288 -7.09 6.46 15.19
C LYS A 288 -6.65 5.94 13.82
N LEU A 289 -7.59 5.37 13.06
CA LEU A 289 -7.33 4.68 11.80
C LEU A 289 -7.54 5.56 10.56
N SER A 290 -8.12 6.76 10.72
CA SER A 290 -8.34 7.72 9.63
C SER A 290 -7.05 8.16 8.96
N ASN A 291 -5.94 8.18 9.70
CA ASN A 291 -4.66 8.67 9.21
C ASN A 291 -3.79 7.58 8.56
N VAL A 292 -4.28 6.33 8.48
CA VAL A 292 -3.53 5.19 7.92
C VAL A 292 -3.41 5.29 6.40
N LEU A 293 -4.48 5.70 5.73
CA LEU A 293 -4.52 5.91 4.29
C LEU A 293 -4.87 7.35 3.99
N ASP A 294 -4.15 7.93 3.04
CA ASP A 294 -4.53 9.18 2.40
C ASP A 294 -5.82 8.99 1.59
N GLN A 295 -6.67 10.01 1.59
CA GLN A 295 -8.01 9.93 1.01
C GLN A 295 -7.96 9.81 -0.52
N ASP A 296 -7.15 10.63 -1.20
CA ASP A 296 -7.00 10.58 -2.66
C ASP A 296 -6.41 9.24 -3.10
N ARG A 297 -5.39 8.74 -2.39
CA ARG A 297 -4.79 7.44 -2.67
C ARG A 297 -5.76 6.28 -2.44
N PHE A 298 -6.62 6.38 -1.45
CA PHE A 298 -7.68 5.41 -1.20
C PHE A 298 -8.73 5.40 -2.32
N GLU A 299 -9.21 6.59 -2.71
CA GLU A 299 -10.21 6.74 -3.77
C GLU A 299 -9.75 6.15 -5.11
N ARG A 300 -8.49 6.37 -5.50
CA ARG A 300 -7.90 5.77 -6.71
C ARG A 300 -7.98 4.25 -6.74
N MET A 301 -7.73 3.60 -5.60
CA MET A 301 -7.85 2.15 -5.48
C MET A 301 -9.31 1.70 -5.59
N ILE A 302 -10.25 2.47 -5.05
CA ILE A 302 -11.67 2.15 -5.13
C ILE A 302 -12.17 2.23 -6.56
N ILE A 303 -11.77 3.27 -7.30
CA ILE A 303 -12.08 3.41 -8.72
C ILE A 303 -11.61 2.16 -9.48
N LEU A 304 -10.35 1.75 -9.30
CA LEU A 304 -9.83 0.53 -9.93
C LEU A 304 -10.68 -0.69 -9.57
N ASP A 305 -10.83 -0.98 -8.27
CA ASP A 305 -11.47 -2.20 -7.78
C ASP A 305 -12.90 -2.34 -8.28
N PHE A 306 -13.63 -1.23 -8.28
CA PHE A 306 -15.01 -1.22 -8.73
C PHE A 306 -15.12 -1.42 -10.23
N LEU A 307 -14.28 -0.74 -11.02
CA LEU A 307 -14.28 -0.85 -12.49
C LEU A 307 -13.94 -2.27 -12.95
N ILE A 308 -12.88 -2.86 -12.41
CA ILE A 308 -12.48 -4.23 -12.78
C ILE A 308 -13.37 -5.30 -12.12
N GLY A 309 -14.28 -4.91 -11.22
CA GLY A 309 -15.19 -5.82 -10.54
C GLY A 309 -14.47 -6.84 -9.66
N ASN A 310 -13.40 -6.44 -8.96
CA ASN A 310 -12.57 -7.34 -8.16
C ASN A 310 -13.41 -8.04 -7.07
N GLN A 311 -13.46 -9.37 -7.09
CA GLN A 311 -14.28 -10.17 -6.16
C GLN A 311 -13.54 -10.55 -4.87
N ASP A 312 -12.22 -10.31 -4.78
CA ASP A 312 -11.38 -10.75 -3.67
C ASP A 312 -10.49 -9.65 -3.08
N ARG A 313 -10.98 -8.40 -3.10
CA ARG A 313 -10.31 -7.30 -2.38
C ARG A 313 -10.57 -7.35 -0.88
N HIS A 314 -9.78 -8.17 -0.19
CA HIS A 314 -9.64 -8.15 1.27
C HIS A 314 -8.37 -7.41 1.75
N LEU A 315 -8.27 -7.12 3.04
CA LEU A 315 -7.16 -6.34 3.62
C LEU A 315 -5.78 -6.99 3.55
N LYS A 316 -5.65 -8.26 3.17
CA LYS A 316 -4.33 -8.84 2.86
C LYS A 316 -3.86 -8.54 1.43
N ASN A 317 -4.80 -8.24 0.53
CA ASN A 317 -4.58 -7.89 -0.89
C ASN A 317 -4.60 -6.37 -1.11
N LEU A 318 -4.71 -5.61 -0.02
CA LEU A 318 -4.48 -4.17 0.03
C LEU A 318 -3.19 -3.98 0.82
N LEU A 319 -2.16 -3.43 0.17
CA LEU A 319 -0.93 -3.04 0.84
C LEU A 319 -0.93 -1.52 1.10
N VAL A 320 -0.21 -1.12 2.14
CA VAL A 320 -0.03 0.28 2.53
C VAL A 320 1.46 0.60 2.53
N LYS A 321 1.86 1.60 1.74
CA LYS A 321 3.23 2.16 1.71
C LYS A 321 3.16 3.62 2.12
N GLY A 322 3.70 3.95 3.30
CA GLY A 322 3.44 5.26 3.89
C GLY A 322 1.93 5.41 4.15
N LYS A 323 1.27 6.33 3.42
CA LYS A 323 -0.19 6.50 3.42
C LYS A 323 -0.85 6.10 2.08
N SER A 324 -0.09 5.59 1.13
CA SER A 324 -0.60 5.19 -0.19
C SER A 324 -1.08 3.75 -0.19
N ALA A 325 -2.27 3.53 -0.76
CA ALA A 325 -2.78 2.20 -1.05
C ALA A 325 -2.07 1.60 -2.27
N VAL A 326 -1.78 0.31 -2.19
CA VAL A 326 -1.19 -0.48 -3.27
C VAL A 326 -2.04 -1.74 -3.46
N ALA A 327 -2.62 -1.89 -4.65
CA ALA A 327 -3.48 -3.00 -5.02
C ALA A 327 -2.66 -4.14 -5.61
N ILE A 328 -2.69 -5.30 -4.95
CA ILE A 328 -2.02 -6.54 -5.39
C ILE A 328 -3.05 -7.66 -5.51
N ASP A 329 -2.71 -8.76 -6.18
CA ASP A 329 -3.59 -9.94 -6.26
C ASP A 329 -4.96 -9.61 -6.89
N ASN A 330 -4.93 -9.16 -8.15
CA ASN A 330 -6.08 -8.76 -8.95
C ASN A 330 -6.61 -9.87 -9.86
N GLY A 331 -6.13 -11.11 -9.73
CA GLY A 331 -6.49 -12.22 -10.62
C GLY A 331 -7.99 -12.57 -10.62
N LEU A 332 -8.71 -12.30 -9.53
CA LEU A 332 -10.16 -12.50 -9.41
C LEU A 332 -10.94 -11.22 -9.78
N SER A 333 -10.63 -10.68 -10.96
CA SER A 333 -11.27 -9.51 -11.58
C SER A 333 -11.87 -9.86 -12.94
N PHE A 334 -12.49 -8.90 -13.62
CA PHE A 334 -13.10 -9.03 -14.95
C PHE A 334 -14.10 -10.20 -15.05
N PRO A 335 -15.18 -10.20 -14.23
CA PRO A 335 -16.19 -11.24 -14.34
C PRO A 335 -17.01 -11.11 -15.62
N ASN A 336 -17.39 -12.24 -16.22
CA ASN A 336 -18.29 -12.30 -17.37
C ASN A 336 -19.71 -11.84 -17.01
N LYS A 337 -20.10 -11.97 -15.74
CA LYS A 337 -21.38 -11.50 -15.22
C LYS A 337 -21.29 -11.17 -13.74
N LYS A 338 -22.22 -10.36 -13.22
CA LYS A 338 -22.30 -10.10 -11.78
C LYS A 338 -22.61 -11.38 -11.02
N PRO A 339 -22.12 -11.51 -9.78
CA PRO A 339 -22.48 -12.62 -8.92
C PRO A 339 -23.98 -12.63 -8.63
N ASP A 340 -24.60 -13.81 -8.69
CA ASP A 340 -26.03 -13.98 -8.41
C ASP A 340 -26.34 -13.98 -6.90
N ASN A 341 -25.35 -14.27 -6.04
CA ASN A 341 -25.56 -14.35 -4.59
C ASN A 341 -24.38 -13.80 -3.78
N ILE A 342 -24.66 -13.47 -2.52
CA ILE A 342 -23.70 -12.85 -1.60
C ILE A 342 -22.67 -13.83 -1.02
N PHE A 343 -22.92 -15.14 -1.12
CA PHE A 343 -22.09 -16.16 -0.47
C PHE A 343 -20.72 -16.31 -1.13
N SER A 344 -20.64 -16.05 -2.44
CA SER A 344 -19.37 -15.95 -3.18
C SER A 344 -18.57 -14.67 -2.87
N LEU A 345 -19.18 -13.67 -2.22
CA LEU A 345 -18.64 -12.31 -2.09
C LEU A 345 -18.27 -11.94 -0.66
N ARG A 346 -17.91 -12.93 0.17
CA ARG A 346 -17.54 -12.72 1.58
C ARG A 346 -16.40 -11.71 1.76
N HIS A 347 -15.54 -11.57 0.76
CA HIS A 347 -14.32 -10.76 0.82
C HIS A 347 -14.28 -9.61 -0.18
N GLN A 348 -15.28 -9.50 -1.06
CA GLN A 348 -15.38 -8.40 -2.02
C GLN A 348 -15.54 -7.05 -1.30
N TYR A 349 -14.76 -6.07 -1.74
CA TYR A 349 -14.81 -4.67 -1.30
C TYR A 349 -14.75 -4.51 0.22
N TYR A 350 -13.86 -5.25 0.91
CA TYR A 350 -13.74 -5.13 2.36
C TYR A 350 -13.38 -3.70 2.80
N TRP A 351 -12.73 -2.94 1.92
CA TRP A 351 -12.42 -1.53 2.11
C TRP A 351 -13.65 -0.66 2.45
N ARG A 352 -14.89 -1.09 2.12
CA ARG A 352 -16.13 -0.36 2.49
C ARG A 352 -16.30 -0.16 3.99
N HIS A 353 -15.63 -0.98 4.79
CA HIS A 353 -15.66 -0.92 6.24
C HIS A 353 -14.56 -0.01 6.83
N LEU A 354 -13.63 0.48 6.01
CA LEU A 354 -12.57 1.37 6.44
C LEU A 354 -13.12 2.78 6.72
N PRO A 355 -12.48 3.54 7.65
CA PRO A 355 -12.91 4.91 7.97
C PRO A 355 -12.97 5.82 6.75
N GLN A 356 -12.04 5.66 5.80
CA GLN A 356 -11.94 6.44 4.56
C GLN A 356 -13.17 6.26 3.66
N ALA A 357 -13.82 5.09 3.69
CA ALA A 357 -14.99 4.81 2.87
C ALA A 357 -16.24 5.59 3.30
N LYS A 358 -16.24 6.21 4.48
CA LYS A 358 -17.38 7.02 4.94
C LYS A 358 -17.49 8.37 4.24
N LYS A 359 -16.42 8.82 3.58
CA LYS A 359 -16.39 10.07 2.84
C LYS A 359 -16.91 9.86 1.42
N THR A 360 -17.34 10.95 0.79
CA THR A 360 -17.64 10.99 -0.64
C THR A 360 -16.34 11.07 -1.44
N PHE A 361 -16.42 10.81 -2.74
CA PHE A 361 -15.29 11.03 -3.63
C PHE A 361 -14.95 12.53 -3.74
N SER A 362 -13.67 12.82 -3.92
CA SER A 362 -13.15 14.17 -4.20
C SER A 362 -13.40 14.62 -5.64
N GLU A 363 -13.25 15.93 -5.90
CA GLU A 363 -13.29 16.48 -7.27
C GLU A 363 -12.16 15.93 -8.15
N ASP A 364 -10.98 15.66 -7.58
CA ASP A 364 -9.88 15.02 -8.28
C ASP A 364 -10.25 13.62 -8.80
N SER A 365 -11.06 12.88 -8.05
CA SER A 365 -11.60 11.58 -8.47
C SER A 365 -12.58 11.71 -9.63
N LYS A 366 -13.40 12.76 -9.67
CA LYS A 366 -14.26 13.07 -10.82
C LYS A 366 -13.43 13.35 -12.08
N GLY A 367 -12.38 14.18 -11.96
CA GLY A 367 -11.48 14.50 -13.08
C GLY A 367 -10.72 13.29 -13.64
N ARG A 368 -10.58 12.20 -12.87
CA ARG A 368 -9.99 10.95 -13.37
C ARG A 368 -10.96 10.15 -14.22
N LEU A 369 -12.26 10.22 -13.91
CA LEU A 369 -13.29 9.53 -14.68
C LEU A 369 -13.55 10.19 -16.03
N ASP A 370 -13.17 11.47 -16.20
CA ASP A 370 -13.23 12.12 -17.50
C ASP A 370 -12.48 11.35 -18.60
N LYS A 371 -11.46 10.55 -18.24
CA LYS A 371 -10.72 9.68 -19.17
C LYS A 371 -11.48 8.47 -19.69
N ILE A 372 -12.64 8.14 -19.11
CA ILE A 372 -13.48 7.00 -19.47
C ILE A 372 -14.95 7.42 -19.64
N LYS A 373 -15.20 8.73 -19.78
CA LYS A 373 -16.54 9.30 -19.77
C LYS A 373 -17.22 9.13 -21.13
N THR A 374 -16.47 9.32 -22.20
CA THR A 374 -17.01 9.22 -23.56
C THR A 374 -17.00 7.78 -24.07
N GLN A 375 -17.92 7.46 -24.99
CA GLN A 375 -17.97 6.14 -25.62
C GLN A 375 -16.66 5.79 -26.36
N ASP A 376 -16.02 6.80 -26.98
CA ASP A 376 -14.73 6.63 -27.68
C ASP A 376 -13.60 6.24 -26.71
N GLU A 377 -13.55 6.85 -25.52
CA GLU A 377 -12.59 6.49 -24.47
C GLU A 377 -12.83 5.10 -23.90
N ARG A 378 -14.10 4.73 -23.69
CA ARG A 378 -14.48 3.38 -23.25
C ARG A 378 -14.09 2.33 -24.28
N GLU A 379 -14.22 2.64 -25.57
CA GLU A 379 -13.78 1.76 -26.66
C GLU A 379 -12.25 1.64 -26.71
N LYS A 380 -11.51 2.75 -26.56
CA LYS A 380 -10.05 2.75 -26.46
C LYS A 380 -9.55 1.88 -25.31
N LEU A 381 -10.19 1.97 -24.14
CA LEU A 381 -9.86 1.12 -22.99
C LEU A 381 -10.19 -0.35 -23.28
N SER A 382 -11.32 -0.63 -23.92
CA SER A 382 -11.71 -1.99 -24.31
C SER A 382 -10.69 -2.60 -25.28
N GLN A 383 -10.28 -1.85 -26.30
CA GLN A 383 -9.25 -2.27 -27.25
C GLN A 383 -7.90 -2.50 -26.56
N LEU A 384 -7.50 -1.60 -25.66
CA LEU A 384 -6.28 -1.77 -24.86
C LEU A 384 -6.32 -3.07 -24.04
N LEU A 385 -7.45 -3.38 -23.40
CA LEU A 385 -7.61 -4.61 -22.62
C LEU A 385 -7.59 -5.85 -23.51
N GLN A 386 -8.27 -5.82 -24.65
CA GLN A 386 -8.19 -6.91 -25.63
C GLN A 386 -6.74 -7.12 -26.07
N ASP A 387 -5.98 -6.08 -26.36
CA ASP A 387 -4.59 -6.21 -26.82
C ASP A 387 -3.62 -6.63 -25.73
N THR A 388 -3.90 -6.26 -24.48
CA THR A 388 -3.04 -6.56 -23.34
C THR A 388 -3.32 -7.94 -22.74
N MET A 389 -4.58 -8.34 -22.67
CA MET A 389 -5.02 -9.61 -22.08
C MET A 389 -5.04 -10.72 -23.15
N LYS A 390 -3.93 -10.90 -23.87
CA LYS A 390 -3.76 -11.94 -24.89
C LYS A 390 -2.55 -12.81 -24.57
N ASP A 391 -2.73 -14.11 -24.75
CA ASP A 391 -1.65 -15.10 -24.76
C ASP A 391 -1.78 -15.94 -26.04
N GLY A 392 -0.89 -15.68 -27.01
CA GLY A 392 -1.04 -16.17 -28.38
C GLY A 392 -2.35 -15.69 -29.03
N GLU A 393 -3.17 -16.64 -29.48
CA GLU A 393 -4.46 -16.37 -30.13
C GLU A 393 -5.63 -16.21 -29.12
N THR A 394 -5.42 -16.53 -27.84
CA THR A 394 -6.50 -16.52 -26.85
C THR A 394 -6.65 -15.14 -26.23
N CYS A 395 -7.74 -14.44 -26.57
CA CYS A 395 -8.13 -13.18 -25.93
C CYS A 395 -8.86 -13.45 -24.60
N GLY A 396 -8.29 -12.94 -23.51
CA GLY A 396 -8.83 -13.03 -22.15
C GLY A 396 -9.89 -11.98 -21.81
N PHE A 397 -10.13 -11.01 -22.69
CA PHE A 397 -11.16 -9.98 -22.54
C PHE A 397 -12.23 -10.09 -23.61
N ASN A 398 -13.44 -10.49 -23.23
CA ASN A 398 -14.58 -10.78 -24.12
C ASN A 398 -15.67 -9.68 -24.04
N GLU A 399 -16.67 -9.78 -24.92
CA GLU A 399 -17.78 -8.81 -25.00
C GLU A 399 -18.67 -8.78 -23.75
N GLU A 400 -18.77 -9.89 -23.00
CA GLU A 400 -19.53 -9.93 -21.74
C GLU A 400 -18.79 -9.13 -20.65
N GLN A 401 -17.48 -9.32 -20.52
CA GLN A 401 -16.63 -8.55 -19.61
C GLN A 401 -16.61 -7.07 -19.97
N LYS A 402 -16.57 -6.73 -21.26
CA LYS A 402 -16.69 -5.35 -21.75
C LYS A 402 -17.98 -4.71 -21.27
N ARG A 403 -19.12 -5.38 -21.50
CA ARG A 403 -20.44 -4.91 -21.05
C ARG A 403 -20.47 -4.70 -19.54
N GLU A 404 -20.04 -5.69 -18.78
CA GLU A 404 -19.97 -5.63 -17.32
C GLU A 404 -19.11 -4.46 -16.80
N MET A 405 -17.99 -4.16 -17.47
CA MET A 405 -17.12 -3.05 -17.11
C MET A 405 -17.77 -1.70 -17.43
N VAL A 406 -18.44 -1.55 -18.58
CA VAL A 406 -19.16 -0.33 -18.94
C VAL A 406 -20.30 -0.03 -17.95
N GLU A 407 -21.08 -1.04 -17.56
CA GLU A 407 -22.13 -0.85 -16.57
C GLU A 407 -21.59 -0.41 -15.20
N ARG A 408 -20.38 -0.85 -14.83
CA ARG A 408 -19.69 -0.39 -13.63
C ARG A 408 -19.21 1.05 -13.76
N MET A 409 -18.78 1.48 -14.94
CA MET A 409 -18.40 2.89 -15.18
C MET A 409 -19.60 3.81 -14.96
N GLU A 410 -20.73 3.50 -15.57
CA GLU A 410 -21.98 4.28 -15.44
C GLU A 410 -22.46 4.32 -13.98
N MET A 411 -22.42 3.17 -13.29
CA MET A 411 -22.78 3.10 -11.87
C MET A 411 -21.83 3.94 -11.01
N LEU A 412 -20.53 3.88 -11.29
CA LEU A 412 -19.53 4.65 -10.55
C LEU A 412 -19.72 6.17 -10.73
N GLU A 413 -19.92 6.61 -11.98
CA GLU A 413 -20.22 8.00 -12.33
C GLU A 413 -21.46 8.49 -11.58
N ALA A 414 -22.57 7.75 -11.65
CA ALA A 414 -23.82 8.12 -11.00
C ALA A 414 -23.71 8.21 -9.48
N VAL A 415 -23.02 7.25 -8.84
CA VAL A 415 -22.78 7.26 -7.38
C VAL A 415 -21.97 8.49 -6.96
N ILE A 416 -20.99 8.88 -7.76
CA ILE A 416 -20.13 10.04 -7.52
C ILE A 416 -20.89 11.35 -7.71
N GLU A 417 -21.67 11.47 -8.78
CA GLU A 417 -22.48 12.67 -9.08
C GLU A 417 -23.53 12.93 -7.99
N GLN A 418 -24.13 11.86 -7.46
CA GLN A 418 -25.12 11.92 -6.39
C GLN A 418 -24.52 12.15 -5.00
N GLY A 419 -23.19 12.33 -4.90
CA GLY A 419 -22.51 12.60 -3.65
C GLY A 419 -22.67 11.49 -2.60
N LYS A 420 -22.85 10.24 -3.04
CA LYS A 420 -22.98 9.10 -2.13
C LYS A 420 -21.60 8.78 -1.52
N PRO A 421 -21.54 8.29 -0.27
CA PRO A 421 -20.27 7.91 0.34
C PRO A 421 -19.66 6.70 -0.36
N ILE A 422 -18.33 6.59 -0.38
CA ILE A 422 -17.60 5.47 -0.99
C ILE A 422 -18.08 4.10 -0.46
N SER A 423 -18.48 4.02 0.80
CA SER A 423 -18.99 2.79 1.42
C SER A 423 -20.26 2.29 0.74
N TYR A 424 -21.08 3.18 0.17
CA TYR A 424 -22.29 2.86 -0.59
C TYR A 424 -21.95 2.05 -1.85
N LEU A 425 -20.91 2.46 -2.59
CA LEU A 425 -20.40 1.76 -3.76
C LEU A 425 -20.00 0.31 -3.42
N GLY A 426 -19.37 0.11 -2.26
CA GLY A 426 -18.97 -1.22 -1.78
C GLY A 426 -20.15 -2.14 -1.42
N GLU A 427 -21.37 -1.63 -1.35
CA GLU A 427 -22.57 -2.43 -1.13
C GLU A 427 -23.13 -3.00 -2.44
N ILE A 428 -22.78 -2.39 -3.59
CA ILE A 428 -23.24 -2.79 -4.91
C ILE A 428 -22.41 -3.96 -5.42
N ARG A 429 -22.87 -5.19 -5.15
CA ARG A 429 -22.04 -6.40 -5.38
C ARG A 429 -22.72 -7.47 -6.21
N THR A 430 -24.03 -7.64 -6.10
CA THR A 430 -24.80 -8.62 -6.88
C THR A 430 -25.55 -7.95 -8.04
N GLN A 431 -26.10 -8.76 -8.96
CA GLN A 431 -27.01 -8.25 -9.98
C GLN A 431 -28.21 -7.52 -9.36
N GLU A 432 -28.82 -8.10 -8.31
CA GLU A 432 -29.94 -7.47 -7.60
C GLU A 432 -29.56 -6.11 -7.00
N ASP A 433 -28.34 -5.94 -6.48
CA ASP A 433 -27.87 -4.66 -5.99
C ASP A 433 -27.76 -3.63 -7.12
N PHE A 434 -27.23 -4.04 -8.29
CA PHE A 434 -27.15 -3.16 -9.46
C PHE A 434 -28.54 -2.72 -9.94
N ASP A 435 -29.48 -3.64 -10.06
CA ASP A 435 -30.84 -3.34 -10.53
C ASP A 435 -31.56 -2.40 -9.55
N ARG A 436 -31.39 -2.64 -8.24
CA ARG A 436 -31.92 -1.76 -7.18
C ARG A 436 -31.35 -0.35 -7.29
N VAL A 437 -30.03 -0.22 -7.41
CA VAL A 437 -29.37 1.09 -7.42
C VAL A 437 -29.62 1.83 -8.74
N ARG A 438 -29.67 1.14 -9.88
CA ARG A 438 -30.08 1.76 -11.17
C ARG A 438 -31.45 2.40 -11.06
N LYS A 439 -32.41 1.69 -10.46
CA LYS A 439 -33.74 2.23 -10.20
C LYS A 439 -33.73 3.41 -9.23
N GLU A 440 -32.91 3.36 -8.18
CA GLU A 440 -32.76 4.47 -7.22
C GLU A 440 -32.16 5.72 -7.87
N LEU A 441 -31.16 5.54 -8.73
CA LEU A 441 -30.41 6.63 -9.37
C LEU A 441 -30.99 7.06 -10.72
N SER A 442 -32.08 6.44 -11.18
CA SER A 442 -32.73 6.70 -12.47
C SER A 442 -31.81 6.52 -13.68
N LEU A 443 -30.99 5.46 -13.65
CA LEU A 443 -30.07 5.04 -14.73
C LEU A 443 -30.73 4.13 -15.76
#